data_AF-A0A518DDN5-F1
#
_entry.id   AF-A0A518DDN5-F1
#
_cell.length_a   1.000
_cell.length_b   1.000
_cell.length_c   1.000
_cell.angle_alpha   90.00
_cell.angle_beta   90.00
_cell.angle_gamma   90.00
#
_symmetry.space_group_name_H-M   'P 1'
#
loop_
_entity.id
_entity.type
_entity.pdbx_description
1 polymer ?
#
loop_
_entity_poly.entity_id
_entity_poly.type
_entity_poly.pdbx_seq_one_letter_code
_entity_poly.pdbx_strand_id
1 'polypeptide(L)'
;MRAVGFLTRVVLSKPLCIVALLLAAGDSDAQLRIVDWNTGGGARAGVSTVFAAIGQESVGGVAKPIDVLSLQEQTNAAATASFVSVLNSLYGAGTYAAAPIPASAGSTGAGLPGMVYNTQTVELIATQAFGEVNTSNQTRSTLRYQLRPVGYDASADFYLYSNHYKASTGSSNEARRLIEATALRANLDALGQGTSAILSGDFNIQSSSEAMYQKLLSSGPGQAFDPIAKPGDWNNSSAFKQVHTQSPADSQQYPGQITGGVDDRFDFQLVTGELLDGEGLDYLTGSYRTFGNNGTHQLNGSITSGSGATPSVLSALEGASDHLPVVVDYQVPAVLGYALDAPAASYSLGQAASLSLTVQNIADVVASIGADELDWAVSLSGGLSGAASGSLLSDGTSAMLSLALDTSFVGMQSGIVTISSTSQGVANGFAQIPLIWEVASAVIGDYNGNGVVELGDYATWKSAFGSTMDLAADGNSDGVVDAADFSVWRDALAGGSATGVAGASVPEPSCLLLGLIVGSLATSWGRTCVCC
;
A
#
# COMPACT_ATOMS: atom_id res chain seq x y z
N MET A 1 -14.63 65.60 -14.23
CA MET A 1 -15.38 64.43 -14.73
C MET A 1 -14.57 63.18 -14.42
N ARG A 2 -15.15 62.27 -13.60
CA ARG A 2 -14.78 60.85 -13.36
C ARG A 2 -13.38 60.56 -12.80
N ALA A 3 -13.15 59.59 -11.92
CA ALA A 3 -13.92 58.88 -10.89
C ALA A 3 -12.85 58.09 -10.13
N VAL A 4 -12.76 58.25 -8.81
CA VAL A 4 -11.84 57.50 -7.94
C VAL A 4 -12.47 56.14 -7.67
N GLY A 5 -11.83 55.06 -8.14
CA GLY A 5 -12.26 53.68 -7.89
C GLY A 5 -11.48 53.08 -6.72
N PHE A 6 -12.15 52.90 -5.58
CA PHE A 6 -11.67 52.08 -4.47
C PHE A 6 -11.69 50.60 -4.90
N LEU A 7 -10.52 49.95 -4.91
CA LEU A 7 -10.40 48.50 -4.92
C LEU A 7 -10.48 48.02 -3.47
N THR A 8 -11.64 47.52 -3.08
CA THR A 8 -11.82 46.77 -1.83
C THR A 8 -11.06 45.45 -1.95
N ARG A 9 -10.00 45.31 -1.15
CA ARG A 9 -9.36 44.02 -0.87
C ARG A 9 -10.39 43.11 -0.22
N VAL A 10 -10.88 42.10 -0.94
CA VAL A 10 -11.44 40.90 -0.33
C VAL A 10 -10.26 40.06 0.14
N VAL A 11 -9.94 40.18 1.43
CA VAL A 11 -9.16 39.17 2.14
C VAL A 11 -10.17 38.39 2.96
N LEU A 12 -10.28 37.10 2.68
CA LEU A 12 -10.53 36.03 3.66
C LEU A 12 -10.30 34.70 2.95
N SER A 13 -9.03 34.37 2.74
CA SER A 13 -8.59 32.99 2.65
C SER A 13 -8.84 32.36 4.02
N LYS A 14 -9.93 31.61 4.18
CA LYS A 14 -10.04 30.69 5.32
C LYS A 14 -8.97 29.61 5.13
N PRO A 15 -8.13 29.32 6.13
CA PRO A 15 -7.28 28.14 6.08
C PRO A 15 -8.21 26.93 6.10
N LEU A 16 -8.10 26.08 5.07
CA LEU A 16 -8.73 24.76 5.05
C LEU A 16 -8.02 23.93 6.12
N CYS A 17 -8.53 23.93 7.35
CA CYS A 17 -8.06 22.99 8.37
C CYS A 17 -8.61 21.61 8.01
N ILE A 18 -7.79 20.80 7.34
CA ILE A 18 -8.06 19.39 7.08
C ILE A 18 -7.65 18.61 8.33
N VAL A 19 -8.56 17.79 8.89
CA VAL A 19 -8.29 17.05 10.15
C VAL A 19 -7.63 15.69 9.93
N ALA A 20 -7.54 15.21 8.71
CA ALA A 20 -6.74 14.03 8.38
C ALA A 20 -6.29 14.08 6.92
N LEU A 21 -4.97 14.10 6.71
CA LEU A 21 -4.35 13.98 5.40
C LEU A 21 -3.33 12.84 5.47
N LEU A 22 -3.74 11.63 5.09
CA LEU A 22 -2.80 10.59 4.67
C LEU A 22 -2.60 10.74 3.15
N LEU A 23 -1.99 11.84 2.74
CA LEU A 23 -1.50 12.03 1.38
C LEU A 23 0.01 12.22 1.45
N ALA A 24 0.71 11.13 1.72
CA ALA A 24 2.15 11.06 1.48
C ALA A 24 2.37 9.88 0.52
N ALA A 25 2.22 10.14 -0.77
CA ALA A 25 2.83 9.32 -1.81
C ALA A 25 4.32 9.66 -1.82
N GLY A 26 5.17 8.73 -1.37
CA GLY A 26 6.54 8.67 -1.87
C GLY A 26 6.50 8.21 -3.34
N ASP A 27 7.58 8.44 -4.08
CA ASP A 27 7.73 7.92 -5.44
C ASP A 27 7.76 6.37 -5.40
N SER A 28 6.61 5.69 -5.44
CA SER A 28 6.58 4.22 -5.43
C SER A 28 5.40 3.69 -6.23
N ASP A 29 5.68 3.24 -7.46
CA ASP A 29 4.78 2.41 -8.25
C ASP A 29 4.50 1.09 -7.50
N ALA A 30 3.36 1.00 -6.84
CA ALA A 30 2.97 -0.11 -5.99
C ALA A 30 2.78 -1.42 -6.80
N GLN A 31 2.25 -1.36 -8.03
CA GLN A 31 2.20 -2.50 -8.97
C GLN A 31 3.59 -3.13 -9.19
N LEU A 32 3.71 -4.45 -9.36
CA LEU A 32 5.03 -5.13 -9.43
C LEU A 32 5.35 -5.69 -10.81
N ARG A 33 6.57 -5.47 -11.29
CA ARG A 33 7.18 -6.13 -12.46
C ARG A 33 8.29 -7.07 -11.99
N ILE A 34 8.06 -8.37 -12.12
CA ILE A 34 8.99 -9.41 -11.71
C ILE A 34 9.57 -10.09 -12.96
N VAL A 35 10.89 -10.18 -13.01
CA VAL A 35 11.65 -10.77 -14.11
C VAL A 35 12.42 -11.98 -13.61
N ASP A 36 12.28 -13.09 -14.31
CA ASP A 36 13.14 -14.26 -14.17
C ASP A 36 14.15 -14.30 -15.30
N TRP A 37 15.42 -14.52 -14.99
CA TRP A 37 16.44 -14.64 -16.02
C TRP A 37 17.65 -15.47 -15.57
N ASN A 38 17.86 -16.62 -16.21
CA ASN A 38 19.15 -17.30 -16.13
C ASN A 38 20.17 -16.50 -16.94
N THR A 39 21.30 -16.10 -16.33
CA THR A 39 22.30 -15.23 -16.97
C THR A 39 23.68 -15.86 -17.10
N GLY A 40 23.84 -17.13 -16.69
CA GLY A 40 25.14 -17.82 -16.76
C GLY A 40 26.28 -17.06 -16.09
N GLY A 41 26.01 -16.37 -14.98
CA GLY A 41 26.96 -15.51 -14.25
C GLY A 41 26.56 -14.04 -14.16
N GLY A 42 27.57 -13.17 -14.03
CA GLY A 42 27.38 -11.72 -13.91
C GLY A 42 26.94 -11.05 -15.23
N ALA A 43 26.50 -9.80 -15.12
CA ALA A 43 26.00 -9.02 -16.24
C ALA A 43 27.02 -8.90 -17.38
N ARG A 44 26.55 -9.18 -18.60
CA ARG A 44 27.33 -9.12 -19.85
C ARG A 44 26.92 -7.91 -20.70
N ALA A 45 27.61 -7.73 -21.83
CA ALA A 45 27.19 -6.77 -22.84
C ALA A 45 25.73 -7.08 -23.27
N GLY A 46 24.92 -6.04 -23.44
CA GLY A 46 23.50 -6.17 -23.80
C GLY A 46 22.53 -6.09 -22.61
N VAL A 47 22.94 -6.48 -21.39
CA VAL A 47 22.05 -6.47 -20.21
C VAL A 47 21.42 -5.08 -19.97
N SER A 48 22.21 -4.01 -20.08
CA SER A 48 21.70 -2.63 -19.94
C SER A 48 20.62 -2.31 -20.99
N THR A 49 20.85 -2.67 -22.25
CA THR A 49 19.87 -2.49 -23.34
C THR A 49 18.60 -3.29 -23.08
N VAL A 50 18.73 -4.54 -22.61
CA VAL A 50 17.58 -5.40 -22.28
C VAL A 50 16.77 -4.82 -21.12
N PHE A 51 17.41 -4.41 -20.03
CA PHE A 51 16.72 -3.83 -18.87
C PHE A 51 16.07 -2.48 -19.17
N ALA A 52 16.70 -1.64 -19.98
CA ALA A 52 16.08 -0.42 -20.46
C ALA A 52 14.84 -0.75 -21.30
N ALA A 53 14.93 -1.73 -22.20
CA ALA A 53 13.81 -2.12 -23.06
C ALA A 53 12.65 -2.75 -22.26
N ILE A 54 12.93 -3.61 -21.27
CA ILE A 54 11.91 -4.12 -20.34
C ILE A 54 11.25 -2.96 -19.59
N GLY A 55 12.04 -1.98 -19.13
CA GLY A 55 11.52 -0.81 -18.42
C GLY A 55 10.58 0.08 -19.24
N GLN A 56 10.77 0.12 -20.55
CA GLN A 56 9.99 0.95 -21.48
C GLN A 56 8.85 0.19 -22.17
N GLU A 57 8.82 -1.14 -22.08
CA GLU A 57 7.77 -1.95 -22.68
C GLU A 57 6.44 -1.74 -21.94
N SER A 58 5.41 -1.33 -22.69
CA SER A 58 4.04 -1.19 -22.20
C SER A 58 3.22 -2.42 -22.52
N VAL A 59 2.79 -3.15 -21.48
CA VAL A 59 1.87 -4.29 -21.58
C VAL A 59 0.69 -4.03 -20.66
N GLY A 60 -0.53 -4.07 -21.18
CA GLY A 60 -1.73 -3.72 -20.38
C GLY A 60 -1.73 -2.28 -19.87
N GLY A 61 -0.99 -1.36 -20.51
CA GLY A 61 -0.79 0.01 -20.04
C GLY A 61 0.36 0.17 -19.03
N VAL A 62 0.98 -0.92 -18.59
CA VAL A 62 2.09 -0.92 -17.62
C VAL A 62 3.44 -0.82 -18.32
N ALA A 63 4.07 0.34 -18.23
CA ALA A 63 5.46 0.57 -18.62
C ALA A 63 6.25 1.09 -17.41
N LYS A 64 7.02 0.21 -16.77
CA LYS A 64 7.82 0.56 -15.60
C LYS A 64 9.12 -0.27 -15.51
N PRO A 65 10.13 0.21 -14.75
CA PRO A 65 11.33 -0.55 -14.44
C PRO A 65 11.03 -1.89 -13.73
N ILE A 66 12.05 -2.74 -13.65
CA ILE A 66 11.96 -4.03 -12.95
C ILE A 66 11.87 -3.78 -11.45
N ASP A 67 10.93 -4.39 -10.75
CA ASP A 67 10.87 -4.32 -9.28
C ASP A 67 11.68 -5.44 -8.64
N VAL A 68 11.58 -6.65 -9.19
CA VAL A 68 12.33 -7.81 -8.71
C VAL A 68 12.91 -8.59 -9.89
N LEU A 69 14.20 -8.87 -9.81
CA LEU A 69 14.94 -9.68 -10.78
C LEU A 69 15.42 -10.96 -10.08
N SER A 70 14.77 -12.09 -10.39
CA SER A 70 15.19 -13.45 -10.05
C SER A 70 16.27 -13.89 -11.03
N LEU A 71 17.41 -14.31 -10.50
CA LEU A 71 18.59 -14.69 -11.27
C LEU A 71 19.00 -16.13 -11.00
N GLN A 72 19.51 -16.79 -12.03
CA GLN A 72 20.18 -18.09 -11.89
C GLN A 72 21.66 -17.97 -12.27
N GLU A 73 22.45 -18.97 -11.86
CA GLU A 73 23.88 -19.11 -12.17
C GLU A 73 24.79 -17.99 -11.63
N GLN A 74 24.40 -17.36 -10.54
CA GLN A 74 25.23 -16.36 -9.87
C GLN A 74 26.42 -17.04 -9.21
N THR A 75 27.60 -16.87 -9.80
CA THR A 75 28.83 -17.57 -9.39
C THR A 75 29.37 -17.09 -8.03
N ASN A 76 29.01 -15.88 -7.63
CA ASN A 76 29.33 -15.26 -6.34
C ASN A 76 28.50 -13.96 -6.16
N ALA A 77 28.60 -13.33 -4.99
CA ALA A 77 27.90 -12.07 -4.72
C ALA A 77 28.30 -10.92 -5.67
N ALA A 78 29.53 -10.91 -6.21
CA ALA A 78 29.95 -9.88 -7.17
C ALA A 78 29.27 -10.04 -8.54
N ALA A 79 28.95 -11.28 -8.94
CA ALA A 79 28.12 -11.54 -10.13
C ALA A 79 26.75 -10.89 -9.97
N THR A 80 26.04 -11.11 -8.86
CA THR A 80 24.75 -10.47 -8.58
C THR A 80 24.87 -8.95 -8.51
N ALA A 81 25.92 -8.43 -7.87
CA ALA A 81 26.16 -6.98 -7.73
C ALA A 81 26.41 -6.26 -9.07
N SER A 82 26.85 -6.97 -10.11
CA SER A 82 27.00 -6.38 -11.44
C SER A 82 25.64 -5.99 -12.05
N PHE A 83 24.56 -6.74 -11.78
CA PHE A 83 23.20 -6.38 -12.20
C PHE A 83 22.66 -5.17 -11.45
N VAL A 84 22.94 -5.08 -10.14
CA VAL A 84 22.66 -3.87 -9.34
C VAL A 84 23.30 -2.64 -9.97
N SER A 85 24.57 -2.77 -10.38
CA SER A 85 25.31 -1.66 -11.01
C SER A 85 24.68 -1.21 -12.32
N VAL A 86 24.21 -2.16 -13.15
CA VAL A 86 23.50 -1.84 -14.41
C VAL A 86 22.18 -1.13 -14.12
N LEU A 87 21.35 -1.68 -13.23
CA LEU A 87 20.02 -1.12 -12.91
C LEU A 87 20.14 0.26 -12.27
N ASN A 88 21.08 0.45 -11.34
CA ASN A 88 21.35 1.76 -10.73
C ASN A 88 21.91 2.78 -11.73
N SER A 89 22.63 2.33 -12.77
CA SER A 89 23.07 3.23 -13.84
C SER A 89 21.91 3.70 -14.73
N LEU A 90 20.88 2.87 -14.90
CA LEU A 90 19.70 3.19 -15.69
C LEU A 90 18.69 4.06 -14.92
N TYR A 91 18.49 3.77 -13.64
CA TYR A 91 17.33 4.25 -12.89
C TYR A 91 17.66 5.08 -11.65
N GLY A 92 18.94 5.24 -11.31
CA GLY A 92 19.39 6.04 -10.18
C GLY A 92 20.28 5.27 -9.22
N ALA A 93 21.33 5.93 -8.73
CA ALA A 93 22.24 5.31 -7.77
C ALA A 93 21.50 5.04 -6.44
N GLY A 94 21.58 3.80 -5.96
CA GLY A 94 20.95 3.38 -4.71
C GLY A 94 19.50 2.93 -4.83
N THR A 95 18.91 2.92 -6.03
CA THR A 95 17.54 2.44 -6.27
C THR A 95 17.42 0.92 -6.10
N TYR A 96 18.45 0.18 -6.48
CA TYR A 96 18.47 -1.28 -6.44
C TYR A 96 19.50 -1.82 -5.47
N ALA A 97 19.16 -2.96 -4.86
CA ALA A 97 20.04 -3.74 -4.00
C ALA A 97 20.00 -5.23 -4.37
N ALA A 98 21.10 -5.93 -4.10
CA ALA A 98 21.14 -7.39 -4.16
C ALA A 98 20.65 -7.97 -2.84
N ALA A 99 19.84 -9.03 -2.90
CA ALA A 99 19.50 -9.79 -1.71
C ALA A 99 20.74 -10.53 -1.17
N PRO A 100 20.92 -10.60 0.15
CA PRO A 100 22.03 -11.36 0.74
C PRO A 100 21.87 -12.85 0.42
N ILE A 101 23.01 -13.51 0.19
CA ILE A 101 23.06 -14.96 0.04
C ILE A 101 23.11 -15.58 1.45
N PRO A 102 22.13 -16.42 1.85
CA PRO A 102 22.17 -17.07 3.15
C PRO A 102 23.43 -17.91 3.32
N ALA A 103 24.03 -17.90 4.51
CA ALA A 103 25.27 -18.65 4.77
C ALA A 103 25.12 -20.17 4.61
N SER A 104 23.89 -20.70 4.68
CA SER A 104 23.57 -22.10 4.44
C SER A 104 23.43 -22.47 2.96
N ALA A 105 23.47 -21.51 2.05
CA ALA A 105 23.35 -21.77 0.61
C ALA A 105 24.57 -22.52 0.07
N GLY A 106 24.32 -23.58 -0.70
CA GLY A 106 25.36 -24.39 -1.31
C GLY A 106 25.09 -24.70 -2.78
N SER A 107 26.14 -25.02 -3.51
CA SER A 107 26.06 -25.46 -4.91
C SER A 107 27.16 -26.49 -5.20
N THR A 108 26.84 -27.50 -6.00
CA THR A 108 27.82 -28.45 -6.57
C THR A 108 28.45 -27.94 -7.87
N GLY A 109 28.01 -26.79 -8.39
CA GLY A 109 28.50 -26.18 -9.63
C GLY A 109 27.45 -25.28 -10.30
N ALA A 110 27.88 -24.49 -11.30
CA ALA A 110 27.02 -23.56 -12.06
C ALA A 110 26.30 -22.52 -11.18
N GLY A 111 26.98 -22.02 -10.14
CA GLY A 111 26.50 -20.91 -9.30
C GLY A 111 25.30 -21.24 -8.41
N LEU A 112 24.78 -20.19 -7.77
CA LEU A 112 23.56 -20.17 -6.97
C LEU A 112 22.48 -19.34 -7.68
N PRO A 113 21.21 -19.50 -7.29
CA PRO A 113 20.22 -18.47 -7.55
C PRO A 113 20.61 -17.13 -6.87
N GLY A 114 20.01 -16.04 -7.31
CA GLY A 114 20.18 -14.72 -6.71
C GLY A 114 18.97 -13.83 -6.95
N MET A 115 18.93 -12.69 -6.28
CA MET A 115 17.86 -11.70 -6.48
C MET A 115 18.42 -10.28 -6.40
N VAL A 116 17.95 -9.43 -7.30
CA VAL A 116 18.10 -7.97 -7.22
C VAL A 116 16.71 -7.36 -7.13
N TYR A 117 16.52 -6.32 -6.33
CA TYR A 117 15.22 -5.69 -6.14
C TYR A 117 15.35 -4.17 -6.03
N ASN A 118 14.30 -3.47 -6.44
CA ASN A 118 14.15 -2.03 -6.30
C ASN A 118 13.71 -1.71 -4.86
N THR A 119 14.57 -1.05 -4.09
CA THR A 119 14.33 -0.76 -2.67
C THR A 119 13.28 0.33 -2.44
N GLN A 120 12.83 1.01 -3.49
CA GLN A 120 11.78 2.02 -3.42
C GLN A 120 10.39 1.43 -3.60
N THR A 121 10.28 0.23 -4.19
CA THR A 121 8.98 -0.42 -4.45
C THR A 121 8.80 -1.71 -3.66
N VAL A 122 9.89 -2.39 -3.26
CA VAL A 122 9.83 -3.65 -2.52
C VAL A 122 10.80 -3.64 -1.34
N GLU A 123 10.30 -4.05 -0.17
CA GLU A 123 11.08 -4.36 1.02
C GLU A 123 11.45 -5.85 1.03
N LEU A 124 12.72 -6.15 1.34
CA LEU A 124 13.16 -7.52 1.62
C LEU A 124 13.04 -7.82 3.11
N ILE A 125 12.08 -8.67 3.47
CA ILE A 125 11.79 -9.03 4.86
C ILE A 125 12.69 -10.16 5.34
N ALA A 126 12.85 -11.21 4.55
CA ALA A 126 13.64 -12.38 4.93
C ALA A 126 14.23 -13.12 3.72
N THR A 127 15.34 -13.81 3.95
CA THR A 127 15.95 -14.73 2.99
C THR A 127 16.14 -16.10 3.63
N GLN A 128 15.91 -17.16 2.87
CA GLN A 128 16.15 -18.53 3.30
C GLN A 128 16.76 -19.35 2.16
N ALA A 129 17.80 -20.11 2.47
CA ALA A 129 18.29 -21.18 1.62
C ALA A 129 17.88 -22.52 2.23
N PHE A 130 17.41 -23.44 1.39
CA PHE A 130 16.99 -24.76 1.84
C PHE A 130 17.31 -25.86 0.84
N GLY A 131 17.17 -27.09 1.31
CA GLY A 131 17.41 -28.32 0.56
C GLY A 131 18.84 -28.83 0.66
N GLU A 132 19.03 -30.11 0.34
CA GLU A 132 20.28 -30.83 0.55
C GLU A 132 21.10 -30.92 -0.73
N VAL A 133 22.26 -30.26 -0.73
CA VAL A 133 23.11 -30.13 -1.91
C VAL A 133 24.16 -31.22 -1.97
N ASN A 134 24.09 -32.09 -2.97
CA ASN A 134 25.10 -33.10 -3.27
C ASN A 134 24.90 -33.71 -4.67
N THR A 135 25.71 -34.69 -5.05
CA THR A 135 25.69 -35.32 -6.38
C THR A 135 24.50 -36.23 -6.64
N SER A 136 23.74 -36.61 -5.61
CA SER A 136 22.57 -37.50 -5.67
C SER A 136 21.25 -36.82 -5.29
N ASN A 137 21.30 -35.56 -4.83
CA ASN A 137 20.17 -34.77 -4.35
C ASN A 137 20.14 -33.43 -5.12
N GLN A 138 19.88 -32.30 -4.47
CA GLN A 138 19.83 -31.01 -5.15
C GLN A 138 21.18 -30.59 -5.70
N THR A 139 21.20 -29.98 -6.88
CA THR A 139 22.44 -29.45 -7.47
C THR A 139 22.92 -28.18 -6.75
N ARG A 140 21.97 -27.39 -6.26
CA ARG A 140 22.15 -26.16 -5.47
C ARG A 140 20.94 -25.94 -4.56
N SER A 141 21.13 -25.14 -3.53
CA SER A 141 20.04 -24.72 -2.65
C SER A 141 19.04 -23.86 -3.42
N THR A 142 17.75 -24.09 -3.21
CA THR A 142 16.70 -23.13 -3.58
C THR A 142 16.77 -21.95 -2.62
N LEU A 143 16.63 -20.73 -3.17
CA LEU A 143 16.54 -19.51 -2.37
C LEU A 143 15.11 -19.00 -2.36
N ARG A 144 14.59 -18.73 -1.15
CA ARG A 144 13.29 -18.10 -0.92
C ARG A 144 13.49 -16.71 -0.34
N TYR A 145 12.77 -15.75 -0.89
CA TYR A 145 12.73 -14.36 -0.46
C TYR A 145 11.31 -14.04 0.01
N GLN A 146 11.19 -13.49 1.22
CA GLN A 146 9.94 -12.88 1.68
C GLN A 146 10.01 -11.40 1.37
N LEU A 147 9.04 -10.92 0.60
CA LEU A 147 9.00 -9.60 0.02
C LEU A 147 7.71 -8.89 0.42
N ARG A 148 7.77 -7.57 0.53
CA ARG A 148 6.61 -6.73 0.83
C ARG A 148 6.63 -5.50 -0.07
N PRO A 149 5.53 -5.14 -0.74
CA PRO A 149 5.45 -3.85 -1.43
C PRO A 149 5.61 -2.69 -0.43
N VAL A 150 6.44 -1.70 -0.76
CA VAL A 150 6.66 -0.53 0.11
C VAL A 150 5.32 0.19 0.33
N GLY A 151 5.05 0.58 1.59
CA GLY A 151 3.80 1.24 1.96
C GLY A 151 2.66 0.30 2.42
N TYR A 152 2.88 -1.02 2.36
CA TYR A 152 1.92 -2.02 2.84
C TYR A 152 2.40 -2.65 4.16
N ASP A 153 1.54 -3.44 4.79
CA ASP A 153 1.88 -4.22 5.97
C ASP A 153 2.09 -5.72 5.65
N ALA A 154 2.21 -6.55 6.67
CA ALA A 154 2.47 -7.98 6.52
C ALA A 154 1.37 -8.76 5.81
N SER A 155 0.16 -8.20 5.65
CA SER A 155 -0.91 -8.82 4.87
C SER A 155 -0.65 -8.81 3.37
N ALA A 156 0.26 -7.95 2.88
CA ALA A 156 0.72 -7.91 1.49
C ALA A 156 2.05 -8.66 1.27
N ASP A 157 2.53 -9.43 2.26
CA ASP A 157 3.75 -10.22 2.12
C ASP A 157 3.55 -11.33 1.08
N PHE A 158 4.56 -11.53 0.24
CA PHE A 158 4.61 -12.65 -0.70
C PHE A 158 6.00 -13.28 -0.74
N TYR A 159 6.06 -14.50 -1.29
CA TYR A 159 7.30 -15.26 -1.36
C TYR A 159 7.75 -15.47 -2.80
N LEU A 160 8.99 -15.11 -3.11
CA LEU A 160 9.64 -15.47 -4.37
C LEU A 160 10.63 -16.60 -4.13
N TYR A 161 10.45 -17.72 -4.82
CA TYR A 161 11.41 -18.81 -4.89
C TYR A 161 12.21 -18.66 -6.18
N SER A 162 13.52 -18.49 -6.07
CA SER A 162 14.43 -18.52 -7.22
C SER A 162 15.06 -19.91 -7.33
N ASN A 163 14.79 -20.58 -8.45
CA ASN A 163 15.09 -21.98 -8.68
C ASN A 163 16.09 -22.13 -9.83
N HIS A 164 16.93 -23.16 -9.74
CA HIS A 164 17.72 -23.62 -10.87
C HIS A 164 17.80 -25.16 -10.78
N TYR A 165 16.89 -25.83 -11.46
CA TYR A 165 16.73 -27.28 -11.36
C TYR A 165 17.85 -28.04 -12.07
N LYS A 166 18.13 -29.28 -11.66
CA LYS A 166 19.14 -30.14 -12.31
C LYS A 166 18.99 -30.18 -13.84
N ALA A 167 20.03 -29.76 -14.55
CA ALA A 167 20.08 -29.76 -16.02
C ALA A 167 20.21 -31.17 -16.64
N SER A 168 20.16 -31.23 -17.98
CA SER A 168 20.30 -32.44 -18.82
C SER A 168 19.10 -33.39 -18.79
N THR A 169 19.00 -34.24 -19.82
CA THR A 169 17.94 -35.23 -20.01
C THR A 169 18.26 -36.58 -19.36
N GLY A 170 17.26 -37.46 -19.25
CA GLY A 170 17.43 -38.82 -18.76
C GLY A 170 16.98 -39.01 -17.31
N SER A 171 16.57 -40.24 -17.00
CA SER A 171 15.84 -40.58 -15.78
C SER A 171 16.55 -40.23 -14.47
N SER A 172 17.89 -40.26 -14.43
CA SER A 172 18.64 -39.85 -13.24
C SER A 172 18.56 -38.35 -12.98
N ASN A 173 18.51 -37.53 -14.02
CA ASN A 173 18.38 -36.07 -13.90
C ASN A 173 16.94 -35.70 -13.54
N GLU A 174 15.95 -36.32 -14.17
CA GLU A 174 14.51 -36.17 -13.85
C GLU A 174 14.22 -36.53 -12.38
N ALA A 175 14.80 -37.63 -11.89
CA ALA A 175 14.66 -38.03 -10.49
C ALA A 175 15.22 -36.98 -9.52
N ARG A 176 16.34 -36.34 -9.87
CA ARG A 176 16.92 -35.25 -9.07
C ARG A 176 16.07 -34.00 -9.08
N ARG A 177 15.50 -33.62 -10.23
CA ARG A 177 14.53 -32.51 -10.30
C ARG A 177 13.30 -32.78 -9.45
N LEU A 178 12.81 -34.03 -9.39
CA LEU A 178 11.70 -34.39 -8.50
C LEU A 178 12.05 -34.23 -7.02
N ILE A 179 13.28 -34.55 -6.61
CA ILE A 179 13.73 -34.33 -5.22
C ILE A 179 13.76 -32.82 -4.91
N GLU A 180 14.30 -32.01 -5.82
CA GLU A 180 14.32 -30.54 -5.71
C GLU A 180 12.88 -29.97 -5.58
N ALA A 181 11.96 -30.40 -6.44
CA ALA A 181 10.56 -29.95 -6.42
C ALA A 181 9.82 -30.41 -5.16
N THR A 182 10.16 -31.60 -4.64
CA THR A 182 9.58 -32.13 -3.40
C THR A 182 10.03 -31.30 -2.19
N ALA A 183 11.31 -30.92 -2.13
CA ALA A 183 11.82 -30.06 -1.07
C ALA A 183 11.20 -28.65 -1.12
N LEU A 184 11.03 -28.09 -2.33
CA LEU A 184 10.33 -26.82 -2.51
C LEU A 184 8.90 -26.91 -2.00
N ARG A 185 8.13 -27.92 -2.44
CA ARG A 185 6.74 -28.09 -2.01
C ARG A 185 6.64 -28.29 -0.51
N ALA A 186 7.55 -29.06 0.11
CA ALA A 186 7.57 -29.19 1.57
C ALA A 186 7.84 -27.85 2.29
N ASN A 187 8.72 -27.00 1.75
CA ASN A 187 8.98 -25.68 2.30
C ASN A 187 7.78 -24.73 2.16
N LEU A 188 7.12 -24.73 1.00
CA LEU A 188 5.96 -23.88 0.74
C LEU A 188 4.71 -24.37 1.49
N ASP A 189 4.48 -25.70 1.56
CA ASP A 189 3.40 -26.27 2.36
C ASP A 189 3.52 -25.93 3.86
N ALA A 190 4.76 -25.79 4.36
CA ALA A 190 5.04 -25.40 5.74
C ALA A 190 4.75 -23.92 6.03
N LEU A 191 4.63 -23.06 5.01
CA LEU A 191 4.14 -21.69 5.18
C LEU A 191 2.63 -21.65 5.45
N GLY A 192 1.90 -22.65 4.95
CA GLY A 192 0.46 -22.81 5.16
C GLY A 192 -0.39 -22.31 3.99
N GLN A 193 -1.67 -22.67 4.01
CA GLN A 193 -2.67 -22.22 3.03
C GLN A 193 -2.86 -20.71 3.14
N GLY A 194 -3.12 -20.04 2.01
CA GLY A 194 -3.25 -18.58 1.99
C GLY A 194 -1.91 -17.88 1.72
N THR A 195 -0.87 -18.62 1.36
CA THR A 195 0.45 -18.04 1.07
C THR A 195 0.55 -17.65 -0.40
N SER A 196 0.67 -16.36 -0.68
CA SER A 196 1.01 -15.85 -2.01
C SER A 196 2.48 -16.14 -2.32
N ALA A 197 2.74 -16.98 -3.34
CA ALA A 197 4.10 -17.33 -3.72
C ALA A 197 4.29 -17.47 -5.24
N ILE A 198 5.47 -17.07 -5.68
CA ILE A 198 5.95 -17.12 -7.06
C ILE A 198 7.15 -18.06 -7.12
N LEU A 199 7.05 -19.10 -7.93
CA LEU A 199 8.09 -20.10 -8.16
C LEU A 199 8.75 -19.77 -9.51
N SER A 200 9.84 -19.03 -9.42
CA SER A 200 10.58 -18.48 -10.54
C SER A 200 11.84 -19.30 -10.84
N GLY A 201 12.22 -19.46 -12.10
CA GLY A 201 13.56 -19.92 -12.46
C GLY A 201 13.66 -20.84 -13.66
N ASP A 202 14.89 -21.24 -13.93
CA ASP A 202 15.25 -22.27 -14.89
C ASP A 202 14.94 -23.67 -14.33
N PHE A 203 13.89 -24.28 -14.87
CA PHE A 203 13.41 -25.59 -14.47
C PHE A 203 14.09 -26.73 -15.24
N ASN A 204 14.82 -26.46 -16.33
CA ASN A 204 15.52 -27.47 -17.11
C ASN A 204 14.64 -28.66 -17.55
N ILE A 205 13.36 -28.39 -17.86
CA ILE A 205 12.38 -29.41 -18.28
C ILE A 205 11.90 -29.16 -19.71
N GLN A 206 11.69 -30.25 -20.45
CA GLN A 206 11.24 -30.18 -21.85
C GLN A 206 9.73 -30.37 -22.01
N SER A 207 9.04 -30.86 -20.97
CA SER A 207 7.61 -31.14 -21.01
C SER A 207 6.97 -30.97 -19.64
N SER A 208 5.71 -30.52 -19.67
CA SER A 208 4.85 -30.47 -18.49
C SER A 208 4.55 -31.85 -17.90
N SER A 209 4.78 -32.95 -18.62
CA SER A 209 4.54 -34.30 -18.08
C SER A 209 5.60 -34.74 -17.07
N GLU A 210 6.71 -34.01 -16.92
CA GLU A 210 7.77 -34.41 -16.02
C GLU A 210 7.29 -34.42 -14.55
N ALA A 211 7.67 -35.46 -13.80
CA ALA A 211 7.19 -35.68 -12.43
C ALA A 211 7.46 -34.49 -11.50
N MET A 212 8.57 -33.78 -11.70
CA MET A 212 8.88 -32.57 -10.92
C MET A 212 7.81 -31.49 -11.12
N TYR A 213 7.35 -31.27 -12.35
CA TYR A 213 6.36 -30.26 -12.69
C TYR A 213 5.01 -30.63 -12.11
N GLN A 214 4.61 -31.89 -12.29
CA GLN A 214 3.41 -32.44 -11.66
C GLN A 214 3.45 -32.35 -10.13
N LYS A 215 4.64 -32.48 -9.51
CA LYS A 215 4.80 -32.29 -8.07
C LYS A 215 4.53 -30.83 -7.66
N LEU A 216 5.04 -29.86 -8.41
CA LEU A 216 4.78 -28.44 -8.14
C LEU A 216 3.29 -28.10 -8.22
N LEU A 217 2.60 -28.69 -9.21
CA LEU A 217 1.17 -28.47 -9.48
C LEU A 217 0.24 -29.33 -8.60
N SER A 218 0.78 -30.23 -7.79
CA SER A 218 -0.02 -31.15 -6.98
C SER A 218 -0.74 -30.43 -5.83
N SER A 219 -1.96 -30.88 -5.55
CA SER A 219 -2.84 -30.34 -4.51
C SER A 219 -2.15 -30.33 -3.14
N GLY A 220 -2.31 -29.22 -2.43
CA GLY A 220 -1.80 -29.00 -1.08
C GLY A 220 -1.69 -27.50 -0.78
N PRO A 221 -1.33 -27.12 0.45
CA PRO A 221 -1.29 -25.71 0.87
C PRO A 221 -0.47 -24.78 -0.03
N GLY A 222 0.62 -25.29 -0.61
CA GLY A 222 1.47 -24.54 -1.53
C GLY A 222 1.34 -24.92 -3.01
N GLN A 223 0.18 -25.42 -3.43
CA GLN A 223 -0.04 -25.80 -4.83
C GLN A 223 0.24 -24.61 -5.74
N ALA A 224 1.06 -24.83 -6.77
CA ALA A 224 1.35 -23.82 -7.79
C ALA A 224 0.61 -24.13 -9.11
N PHE A 225 0.48 -23.11 -9.95
CA PHE A 225 -0.21 -23.13 -11.23
C PHE A 225 0.65 -22.41 -12.28
N ASP A 226 0.53 -22.86 -13.53
CA ASP A 226 1.09 -22.12 -14.67
C ASP A 226 0.07 -21.06 -15.09
N PRO A 227 0.34 -19.76 -14.86
CA PRO A 227 -0.66 -18.70 -15.08
C PRO A 227 -1.07 -18.57 -16.55
N ILE A 228 -0.24 -19.04 -17.49
CA ILE A 228 -0.56 -19.03 -18.93
C ILE A 228 -1.18 -20.34 -19.42
N ALA A 229 -1.33 -21.35 -18.55
CA ALA A 229 -1.91 -22.65 -18.83
C ALA A 229 -1.42 -23.26 -20.16
N LYS A 230 -0.09 -23.40 -20.32
CA LYS A 230 0.55 -23.97 -21.53
C LYS A 230 1.23 -25.32 -21.26
N PRO A 231 0.50 -26.36 -20.80
CA PRO A 231 1.07 -27.69 -20.71
C PRO A 231 1.35 -28.26 -22.11
N GLY A 232 2.40 -29.05 -22.22
CA GLY A 232 2.73 -29.83 -23.41
C GLY A 232 4.20 -30.21 -23.45
N ASP A 233 4.63 -30.69 -24.61
CA ASP A 233 6.02 -30.96 -24.95
C ASP A 233 6.59 -29.71 -25.66
N TRP A 234 7.37 -28.93 -24.91
CA TRP A 234 7.86 -27.64 -25.37
C TRP A 234 9.06 -27.77 -26.31
N ASN A 235 9.90 -28.78 -26.12
CA ASN A 235 11.13 -28.96 -26.88
C ASN A 235 10.88 -29.07 -28.39
N ASN A 236 11.62 -28.29 -29.17
CA ASN A 236 11.63 -28.31 -30.63
C ASN A 236 10.22 -28.29 -31.24
N SER A 237 9.32 -27.54 -30.60
CA SER A 237 7.90 -27.53 -30.93
C SER A 237 7.46 -26.16 -31.42
N SER A 238 7.08 -26.10 -32.70
CA SER A 238 6.58 -24.87 -33.32
C SER A 238 5.32 -24.30 -32.62
N ALA A 239 4.54 -25.16 -31.95
CA ALA A 239 3.34 -24.77 -31.21
C ALA A 239 3.65 -23.94 -29.96
N PHE A 240 4.88 -24.05 -29.42
CA PHE A 240 5.30 -23.40 -28.18
C PHE A 240 6.32 -22.29 -28.37
N LYS A 241 6.58 -21.87 -29.61
CA LYS A 241 7.56 -20.82 -29.92
C LYS A 241 7.41 -19.57 -29.07
N GLN A 242 6.19 -19.13 -28.81
CA GLN A 242 5.92 -17.91 -28.02
C GLN A 242 6.40 -18.00 -26.56
N VAL A 243 6.61 -19.20 -26.03
CA VAL A 243 7.00 -19.43 -24.63
C VAL A 243 8.39 -20.04 -24.50
N HIS A 244 9.10 -20.25 -25.62
CA HIS A 244 10.48 -20.71 -25.59
C HIS A 244 11.41 -19.64 -25.01
N THR A 245 12.36 -20.06 -24.19
CA THR A 245 13.29 -19.23 -23.45
C THR A 245 14.77 -19.61 -23.68
N GLN A 246 15.09 -20.79 -24.21
CA GLN A 246 16.48 -21.22 -24.48
C GLN A 246 16.64 -21.74 -25.92
N SER A 247 17.72 -21.45 -26.66
CA SER A 247 18.77 -20.42 -26.45
C SER A 247 18.63 -19.29 -27.48
N PRO A 248 18.73 -18.00 -27.11
CA PRO A 248 18.55 -16.88 -28.04
C PRO A 248 19.52 -16.88 -29.22
N ALA A 249 20.67 -17.54 -29.13
CA ALA A 249 21.70 -17.54 -30.16
C ALA A 249 21.91 -18.92 -30.81
N ASP A 250 22.07 -18.95 -32.13
CA ASP A 250 22.48 -20.13 -32.91
C ASP A 250 24.00 -20.18 -33.16
N SER A 251 24.71 -19.13 -32.75
CA SER A 251 26.16 -19.01 -32.82
C SER A 251 26.69 -18.25 -31.61
N GLN A 252 27.90 -18.61 -31.17
CA GLN A 252 28.45 -18.12 -29.91
C GLN A 252 28.75 -16.61 -29.96
N GLN A 253 28.13 -15.84 -29.05
CA GLN A 253 28.38 -14.41 -28.85
C GLN A 253 29.40 -14.14 -27.73
N TYR A 254 29.55 -15.09 -26.80
CA TYR A 254 30.54 -15.01 -25.71
C TYR A 254 31.08 -16.39 -25.30
N PRO A 255 32.28 -16.46 -24.68
CA PRO A 255 32.86 -17.73 -24.26
C PRO A 255 31.95 -18.52 -23.31
N GLY A 256 31.73 -19.80 -23.62
CA GLY A 256 30.93 -20.72 -22.81
C GLY A 256 29.42 -20.68 -23.03
N GLN A 257 28.89 -19.82 -23.92
CA GLN A 257 27.46 -19.76 -24.25
C GLN A 257 26.92 -21.10 -24.79
N ILE A 258 25.78 -21.55 -24.27
CA ILE A 258 25.01 -22.62 -24.91
C ILE A 258 24.28 -22.05 -26.12
N THR A 259 24.46 -22.69 -27.27
CA THR A 259 23.87 -22.28 -28.57
C THR A 259 22.97 -23.40 -29.09
N GLY A 260 22.24 -23.12 -30.16
CA GLY A 260 21.31 -24.08 -30.76
C GLY A 260 20.02 -23.42 -31.26
N GLY A 261 19.84 -22.13 -30.95
CA GLY A 261 18.63 -21.39 -31.27
C GLY A 261 17.49 -21.65 -30.28
N VAL A 262 16.41 -20.88 -30.43
CA VAL A 262 15.32 -20.85 -29.44
C VAL A 262 14.31 -21.96 -29.73
N ASP A 263 14.24 -22.96 -28.86
CA ASP A 263 13.42 -24.15 -29.05
C ASP A 263 12.89 -24.84 -27.77
N ASP A 264 13.25 -24.37 -26.58
CA ASP A 264 12.84 -24.93 -25.29
C ASP A 264 12.19 -23.88 -24.36
N ARG A 265 11.20 -24.27 -23.55
CA ARG A 265 10.67 -23.46 -22.43
C ARG A 265 11.27 -23.97 -21.12
N PHE A 266 12.35 -23.34 -20.67
CA PHE A 266 13.02 -23.70 -19.43
C PHE A 266 12.72 -22.75 -18.28
N ASP A 267 12.39 -21.51 -18.57
CA ASP A 267 12.21 -20.48 -17.54
C ASP A 267 10.73 -20.23 -17.28
N PHE A 268 10.37 -20.21 -16.00
CA PHE A 268 8.99 -20.16 -15.55
C PHE A 268 8.83 -19.13 -14.43
N GLN A 269 7.63 -18.57 -14.35
CA GLN A 269 7.06 -18.05 -13.11
C GLN A 269 5.74 -18.79 -12.89
N LEU A 270 5.75 -19.84 -12.06
CA LEU A 270 4.52 -20.46 -11.56
C LEU A 270 4.05 -19.68 -10.33
N VAL A 271 2.75 -19.68 -10.05
CA VAL A 271 2.16 -18.92 -8.95
C VAL A 271 1.22 -19.77 -8.12
N THR A 272 1.08 -19.49 -6.83
CA THR A 272 0.04 -20.13 -6.01
C THR A 272 -1.35 -19.64 -6.39
N GLY A 273 -2.40 -20.33 -5.93
CA GLY A 273 -3.79 -19.99 -6.26
C GLY A 273 -4.23 -18.65 -5.67
N GLU A 274 -3.56 -18.22 -4.59
CA GLU A 274 -3.70 -16.92 -3.93
C GLU A 274 -3.18 -15.74 -4.76
N LEU A 275 -2.65 -16.00 -5.96
CA LEU A 275 -2.26 -15.00 -6.95
C LEU A 275 -3.05 -15.20 -8.26
N LEU A 276 -4.20 -15.88 -8.21
CA LEU A 276 -5.06 -16.15 -9.36
C LEU A 276 -6.56 -15.97 -9.06
N ASP A 277 -6.91 -15.20 -8.03
CA ASP A 277 -8.31 -14.92 -7.66
C ASP A 277 -8.79 -13.52 -8.07
N GLY A 278 -7.88 -12.66 -8.51
CA GLY A 278 -8.16 -11.31 -8.99
C GLY A 278 -8.21 -10.26 -7.90
N GLU A 279 -7.86 -10.60 -6.66
CA GLU A 279 -8.05 -9.75 -5.48
C GLU A 279 -6.71 -9.47 -4.78
N GLY A 280 -6.56 -8.29 -4.17
CA GLY A 280 -5.35 -7.94 -3.45
C GLY A 280 -4.08 -7.98 -4.32
N LEU A 281 -3.06 -8.71 -3.86
CA LEU A 281 -1.85 -8.99 -4.64
C LEU A 281 -2.14 -10.17 -5.58
N ASP A 282 -2.14 -9.95 -6.89
CA ASP A 282 -2.56 -10.97 -7.87
C ASP A 282 -1.78 -10.88 -9.19
N TYR A 283 -1.76 -11.96 -9.96
CA TYR A 283 -1.20 -11.97 -11.31
C TYR A 283 -2.01 -11.10 -12.26
N LEU A 284 -1.36 -10.15 -12.95
CA LEU A 284 -2.05 -9.41 -14.01
C LEU A 284 -2.26 -10.31 -15.23
N THR A 285 -3.50 -10.74 -15.41
CA THR A 285 -3.89 -11.60 -16.54
C THR A 285 -3.40 -11.04 -17.87
N GLY A 286 -2.60 -11.84 -18.58
CA GLY A 286 -2.01 -11.47 -19.88
C GLY A 286 -0.66 -10.74 -19.81
N SER A 287 -0.10 -10.50 -18.61
CA SER A 287 1.20 -9.83 -18.46
C SER A 287 2.40 -10.75 -18.71
N TYR A 288 2.23 -12.05 -18.44
CA TYR A 288 3.28 -13.06 -18.59
C TYR A 288 3.76 -13.14 -20.04
N ARG A 289 5.06 -12.98 -20.25
CA ARG A 289 5.69 -13.07 -21.56
C ARG A 289 7.17 -13.45 -21.47
N THR A 290 7.66 -14.12 -22.51
CA THR A 290 9.09 -14.22 -22.75
C THR A 290 9.55 -12.98 -23.51
N PHE A 291 10.32 -12.12 -22.85
CA PHE A 291 10.72 -10.82 -23.40
C PHE A 291 11.51 -10.97 -24.69
N GLY A 292 11.13 -10.20 -25.71
CA GLY A 292 11.73 -10.27 -27.05
C GLY A 292 11.27 -11.44 -27.91
N ASN A 293 10.44 -12.36 -27.39
CA ASN A 293 9.91 -13.50 -28.12
C ASN A 293 8.38 -13.43 -28.24
N ASN A 294 7.90 -13.16 -29.45
CA ASN A 294 6.48 -13.20 -29.81
C ASN A 294 6.14 -14.41 -30.72
N GLY A 295 7.03 -15.40 -30.79
CA GLY A 295 6.87 -16.64 -31.57
C GLY A 295 7.15 -16.51 -33.07
N THR A 296 7.72 -15.38 -33.52
CA THR A 296 8.02 -15.14 -34.95
C THR A 296 9.41 -15.58 -35.38
N HIS A 297 10.32 -15.88 -34.45
CA HIS A 297 11.67 -16.38 -34.75
C HIS A 297 11.67 -17.70 -35.53
N GLN A 298 12.76 -18.08 -36.17
CA GLN A 298 12.90 -19.42 -36.74
C GLN A 298 13.10 -20.43 -35.62
N LEU A 299 12.35 -21.54 -35.63
CA LEU A 299 12.54 -22.62 -34.65
C LEU A 299 13.97 -23.18 -34.77
N ASN A 300 14.65 -23.38 -33.64
CA ASN A 300 16.08 -23.75 -33.58
C ASN A 300 17.02 -22.71 -34.25
N GLY A 301 16.56 -21.46 -34.39
CA GLY A 301 17.35 -20.36 -34.93
C GLY A 301 17.53 -19.23 -33.93
N SER A 302 18.38 -18.27 -34.28
CA SER A 302 18.58 -17.03 -33.53
C SER A 302 17.26 -16.29 -33.27
N ILE A 303 17.11 -15.71 -32.07
CA ILE A 303 15.99 -14.83 -31.71
C ILE A 303 15.91 -13.60 -32.64
N THR A 304 17.02 -13.17 -33.24
CA THR A 304 17.08 -12.03 -34.18
C THR A 304 16.38 -12.30 -35.51
N SER A 305 16.06 -13.56 -35.81
CA SER A 305 15.21 -13.90 -36.96
C SER A 305 13.74 -13.54 -36.75
N GLY A 306 13.34 -13.25 -35.50
CA GLY A 306 12.00 -12.83 -35.13
C GLY A 306 11.83 -11.31 -35.09
N SER A 307 10.68 -10.88 -34.59
CA SER A 307 10.26 -9.48 -34.52
C SER A 307 9.67 -9.11 -33.15
N GLY A 308 10.01 -9.86 -32.09
CA GLY A 308 9.45 -9.65 -30.75
C GLY A 308 9.98 -8.40 -30.04
N ALA A 309 11.06 -7.81 -30.54
CA ALA A 309 11.58 -6.51 -30.11
C ALA A 309 12.33 -5.83 -31.26
N THR A 310 12.89 -4.64 -31.02
CA THR A 310 13.74 -3.97 -32.00
C THR A 310 15.01 -4.79 -32.27
N PRO A 311 15.62 -4.70 -33.47
CA PRO A 311 16.82 -5.47 -33.79
C PRO A 311 17.97 -5.30 -32.79
N SER A 312 18.16 -4.09 -32.25
CA SER A 312 19.17 -3.82 -31.23
C SER A 312 18.90 -4.54 -29.91
N VAL A 313 17.63 -4.70 -29.52
CA VAL A 313 17.24 -5.44 -28.31
C VAL A 313 17.38 -6.94 -28.55
N LEU A 314 16.99 -7.45 -29.71
CA LEU A 314 17.17 -8.87 -30.05
C LEU A 314 18.64 -9.28 -30.06
N SER A 315 19.52 -8.48 -30.67
CA SER A 315 20.98 -8.73 -30.61
C SER A 315 21.54 -8.58 -29.19
N ALA A 316 20.98 -7.68 -28.37
CA ALA A 316 21.39 -7.55 -26.98
C ALA A 316 21.00 -8.78 -26.15
N LEU A 317 19.86 -9.42 -26.44
CA LEU A 317 19.45 -10.67 -25.79
C LEU A 317 20.45 -11.80 -26.07
N GLU A 318 20.89 -11.97 -27.32
CA GLU A 318 21.90 -12.97 -27.68
C GLU A 318 23.26 -12.75 -26.98
N GLY A 319 23.67 -11.49 -26.81
CA GLY A 319 24.93 -11.16 -26.15
C GLY A 319 24.87 -11.23 -24.62
N ALA A 320 23.67 -11.14 -24.05
CA ALA A 320 23.48 -11.03 -22.61
C ALA A 320 23.39 -12.39 -21.90
N SER A 321 22.71 -13.37 -22.50
CA SER A 321 22.50 -14.69 -21.91
C SER A 321 22.21 -15.76 -22.99
N ASP A 322 22.29 -17.03 -22.62
CA ASP A 322 21.75 -18.18 -23.35
C ASP A 322 20.30 -18.48 -22.95
N HIS A 323 19.67 -17.62 -22.16
CA HIS A 323 18.23 -17.64 -21.88
C HIS A 323 17.59 -16.29 -22.19
N LEU A 324 16.28 -16.31 -22.42
CA LEU A 324 15.43 -15.13 -22.54
C LEU A 324 14.75 -14.81 -21.20
N PRO A 325 14.57 -13.53 -20.84
CA PRO A 325 13.89 -13.16 -19.61
C PRO A 325 12.39 -13.49 -19.68
N VAL A 326 11.83 -14.02 -18.59
CA VAL A 326 10.38 -14.12 -18.41
C VAL A 326 9.91 -12.96 -17.54
N VAL A 327 9.04 -12.12 -18.10
CA VAL A 327 8.53 -10.91 -17.45
C VAL A 327 7.06 -11.11 -17.11
N VAL A 328 6.70 -10.80 -15.87
CA VAL A 328 5.32 -10.87 -15.38
C VAL A 328 5.04 -9.62 -14.56
N ASP A 329 3.87 -9.03 -14.77
CA ASP A 329 3.36 -7.92 -13.98
C ASP A 329 2.27 -8.44 -13.01
N TYR A 330 2.23 -7.89 -11.80
CA TYR A 330 1.31 -8.24 -10.71
C TYR A 330 0.63 -6.98 -10.19
N GLN A 331 -0.68 -7.06 -9.91
CA GLN A 331 -1.37 -6.01 -9.17
C GLN A 331 -0.96 -6.07 -7.71
N VAL A 332 -1.16 -4.96 -7.01
CA VAL A 332 -1.08 -4.88 -5.55
C VAL A 332 -2.43 -4.61 -4.92
N PRO A 333 -2.58 -4.84 -3.60
CA PRO A 333 -3.79 -4.46 -2.89
C PRO A 333 -4.13 -2.99 -3.02
N ALA A 334 -5.41 -2.66 -2.80
CA ALA A 334 -5.86 -1.28 -2.71
C ALA A 334 -5.22 -0.54 -1.53
N VAL A 335 -5.20 0.79 -1.59
CA VAL A 335 -4.85 1.64 -0.45
C VAL A 335 -6.02 2.57 -0.14
N LEU A 336 -6.58 2.43 1.06
CA LEU A 336 -7.65 3.32 1.52
C LEU A 336 -7.09 4.73 1.80
N GLY A 337 -7.45 5.68 0.96
CA GLY A 337 -7.23 7.10 1.17
C GLY A 337 -8.53 7.84 1.47
N TYR A 338 -8.45 8.84 2.35
CA TYR A 338 -9.58 9.70 2.66
C TYR A 338 -9.16 11.11 3.06
N ALA A 339 -10.04 12.08 2.86
CA ALA A 339 -9.90 13.43 3.41
C ALA A 339 -11.24 13.91 3.97
N LEU A 340 -11.22 14.45 5.19
CA LEU A 340 -12.41 14.92 5.91
C LEU A 340 -12.24 16.37 6.35
N ASP A 341 -13.24 17.18 6.05
CA ASP A 341 -13.32 18.57 6.53
C ASP A 341 -13.41 18.63 8.07
N ALA A 342 -12.74 19.60 8.67
CA ALA A 342 -12.96 19.91 10.08
C ALA A 342 -14.33 20.57 10.28
N PRO A 343 -15.05 20.24 11.37
CA PRO A 343 -16.18 21.06 11.79
C PRO A 343 -15.73 22.48 12.13
N ALA A 344 -16.62 23.44 11.89
CA ALA A 344 -16.48 24.79 12.43
C ALA A 344 -16.46 24.74 13.97
N ALA A 345 -15.87 25.77 14.58
CA ALA A 345 -15.79 25.88 16.04
C ALA A 345 -17.20 25.85 16.70
N SER A 346 -18.17 26.50 16.07
CA SER A 346 -19.56 26.49 16.52
C SER A 346 -20.55 26.59 15.35
N TYR A 347 -21.76 26.08 15.58
CA TYR A 347 -22.93 26.20 14.70
C TYR A 347 -24.11 26.77 15.48
N SER A 348 -25.00 27.51 14.81
CA SER A 348 -26.25 27.95 15.44
C SER A 348 -27.23 26.79 15.60
N LEU A 349 -28.05 26.82 16.65
CA LEU A 349 -29.15 25.87 16.88
C LEU A 349 -30.04 25.74 15.62
N GLY A 350 -30.20 24.52 15.11
CA GLY A 350 -31.00 24.21 13.93
C GLY A 350 -30.36 24.60 12.59
N GLN A 351 -29.12 25.11 12.58
CA GLN A 351 -28.41 25.43 11.34
C GLN A 351 -28.15 24.16 10.54
N ALA A 352 -28.51 24.15 9.26
CA ALA A 352 -28.08 23.10 8.35
C ALA A 352 -26.55 23.14 8.21
N ALA A 353 -25.88 22.07 8.67
CA ALA A 353 -24.43 21.94 8.67
C ALA A 353 -24.02 20.57 8.13
N SER A 354 -22.98 20.54 7.30
CA SER A 354 -22.44 19.31 6.73
C SER A 354 -20.94 19.40 6.51
N LEU A 355 -20.26 18.26 6.59
CA LEU A 355 -18.84 18.11 6.26
C LEU A 355 -18.68 17.34 4.95
N SER A 356 -17.63 17.66 4.17
CA SER A 356 -17.25 16.84 3.03
C SER A 356 -16.28 15.75 3.47
N LEU A 357 -16.58 14.51 3.09
CA LEU A 357 -15.66 13.37 3.16
C LEU A 357 -15.36 12.90 1.75
N THR A 358 -14.10 12.82 1.39
CA THR A 358 -13.65 12.12 0.18
C THR A 358 -13.06 10.77 0.56
N VAL A 359 -13.38 9.75 -0.24
CA VAL A 359 -12.77 8.41 -0.17
C VAL A 359 -12.20 8.07 -1.54
N GLN A 360 -10.99 7.52 -1.57
CA GLN A 360 -10.26 7.22 -2.79
C GLN A 360 -9.38 5.98 -2.61
N ASN A 361 -9.21 5.21 -3.70
CA ASN A 361 -8.09 4.27 -3.79
C ASN A 361 -6.84 5.05 -4.16
N ILE A 362 -5.90 5.18 -3.23
CA ILE A 362 -4.67 5.97 -3.41
C ILE A 362 -3.44 5.09 -3.69
N ALA A 363 -3.66 3.83 -4.11
CA ALA A 363 -2.57 2.97 -4.54
C ALA A 363 -1.82 3.63 -5.70
N ASP A 364 -0.54 3.95 -5.53
CA ASP A 364 0.26 4.65 -6.53
C ASP A 364 0.65 3.68 -7.65
N VAL A 365 -0.07 3.69 -8.77
CA VAL A 365 0.13 2.73 -9.86
C VAL A 365 0.19 3.44 -11.21
N VAL A 366 1.01 2.92 -12.13
CA VAL A 366 1.16 3.48 -13.48
C VAL A 366 -0.10 3.34 -14.31
N ALA A 367 -0.85 2.25 -14.07
CA ALA A 367 -2.14 2.00 -14.70
C ALA A 367 -3.11 1.48 -13.64
N SER A 368 -4.39 1.84 -13.73
CA SER A 368 -5.39 1.46 -12.73
C SER A 368 -5.55 -0.05 -12.56
N ILE A 369 -5.26 -0.84 -13.59
CA ILE A 369 -5.22 -2.31 -13.51
C ILE A 369 -4.12 -2.84 -12.59
N GLY A 370 -3.11 -2.01 -12.26
CA GLY A 370 -2.00 -2.38 -11.38
C GLY A 370 -2.34 -2.39 -9.90
N ALA A 371 -3.56 -1.99 -9.50
CA ALA A 371 -4.06 -2.09 -8.14
C ALA A 371 -5.44 -2.74 -8.13
N ASP A 372 -5.69 -3.51 -7.10
CA ASP A 372 -7.01 -4.03 -6.73
C ASP A 372 -8.01 -2.88 -6.53
N GLU A 373 -9.30 -3.13 -6.75
CA GLU A 373 -10.33 -2.17 -6.38
C GLU A 373 -10.41 -1.96 -4.86
N LEU A 374 -10.75 -0.74 -4.47
CA LEU A 374 -11.07 -0.41 -3.09
C LEU A 374 -12.56 -0.55 -2.85
N ASP A 375 -12.97 -1.64 -2.22
CA ASP A 375 -14.30 -1.79 -1.65
C ASP A 375 -14.35 -1.12 -0.29
N TRP A 376 -15.08 -0.02 -0.18
CA TRP A 376 -15.13 0.83 1.00
C TRP A 376 -16.55 0.96 1.56
N ALA A 377 -16.63 1.18 2.86
CA ALA A 377 -17.85 1.50 3.58
C ALA A 377 -17.59 2.61 4.61
N VAL A 378 -18.56 3.50 4.74
CA VAL A 378 -18.62 4.57 5.75
C VAL A 378 -19.85 4.35 6.60
N SER A 379 -19.67 4.36 7.92
CA SER A 379 -20.76 4.37 8.89
C SER A 379 -20.58 5.51 9.90
N LEU A 380 -21.69 6.15 10.28
CA LEU A 380 -21.71 7.32 11.14
C LEU A 380 -22.43 7.01 12.45
N SER A 381 -22.00 7.64 13.55
CA SER A 381 -22.64 7.52 14.86
C SER A 381 -22.56 8.81 15.68
N GLY A 382 -23.34 8.89 16.76
CA GLY A 382 -23.47 10.08 17.61
C GLY A 382 -24.38 11.11 16.96
N GLY A 383 -23.98 12.39 16.98
CA GLY A 383 -24.64 13.49 16.27
C GLY A 383 -24.41 13.49 14.75
N LEU A 384 -24.02 12.34 14.18
CA LEU A 384 -23.90 12.11 12.74
C LEU A 384 -24.84 10.96 12.37
N SER A 385 -25.45 11.00 11.18
CA SER A 385 -26.33 9.91 10.73
C SER A 385 -26.15 9.62 9.24
N GLY A 386 -26.21 8.33 8.89
CA GLY A 386 -26.07 7.85 7.52
C GLY A 386 -25.01 6.76 7.39
N ALA A 387 -24.99 6.14 6.21
CA ALA A 387 -23.98 5.19 5.78
C ALA A 387 -23.84 5.26 4.26
N ALA A 388 -22.67 4.92 3.75
CA ALA A 388 -22.39 4.82 2.32
C ALA A 388 -21.38 3.71 2.07
N SER A 389 -21.38 3.17 0.86
CA SER A 389 -20.38 2.19 0.43
C SER A 389 -20.22 2.25 -1.09
N GLY A 390 -19.12 1.73 -1.58
CA GLY A 390 -18.85 1.65 -3.02
C GLY A 390 -17.55 0.94 -3.31
N SER A 391 -17.20 0.91 -4.59
CA SER A 391 -15.95 0.36 -5.10
C SER A 391 -15.24 1.42 -5.96
N LEU A 392 -13.91 1.53 -5.84
CA LEU A 392 -13.11 2.54 -6.53
C LEU A 392 -11.82 1.93 -7.10
N LEU A 393 -11.60 2.10 -8.40
CA LEU A 393 -10.31 1.80 -9.04
C LEU A 393 -9.26 2.85 -8.66
N SER A 394 -7.98 2.50 -8.77
CA SER A 394 -6.90 3.49 -8.67
C SER A 394 -6.71 4.26 -9.99
N ASP A 395 -7.69 5.08 -10.36
CA ASP A 395 -7.70 5.88 -11.59
C ASP A 395 -7.84 7.40 -11.33
N GLY A 396 -7.73 7.81 -10.06
CA GLY A 396 -7.94 9.19 -9.63
C GLY A 396 -9.39 9.53 -9.28
N THR A 397 -10.35 8.63 -9.50
CA THR A 397 -11.74 8.83 -9.08
C THR A 397 -11.87 8.83 -7.55
N SER A 398 -12.78 9.64 -7.02
CA SER A 398 -13.08 9.70 -5.59
C SER A 398 -14.58 9.69 -5.33
N ALA A 399 -15.01 9.00 -4.28
CA ALA A 399 -16.35 9.15 -3.75
C ALA A 399 -16.40 10.38 -2.84
N MET A 400 -17.34 11.29 -3.09
CA MET A 400 -17.58 12.46 -2.24
C MET A 400 -18.90 12.31 -1.49
N LEU A 401 -18.84 12.42 -0.17
CA LEU A 401 -19.96 12.26 0.74
C LEU A 401 -20.19 13.56 1.51
N SER A 402 -21.46 13.95 1.67
CA SER A 402 -21.87 15.04 2.54
C SER A 402 -22.39 14.46 3.85
N LEU A 403 -21.68 14.72 4.94
CA LEU A 403 -21.98 14.20 6.27
C LEU A 403 -22.76 15.26 7.05
N ALA A 404 -24.05 15.06 7.29
CA ALA A 404 -24.86 16.00 8.07
C ALA A 404 -24.48 15.98 9.55
N LEU A 405 -24.34 17.17 10.15
CA LEU A 405 -24.13 17.35 11.59
C LEU A 405 -25.47 17.62 12.29
N ASP A 406 -25.72 16.96 13.41
CA ASP A 406 -26.85 17.28 14.28
C ASP A 406 -26.60 18.59 15.02
N THR A 407 -27.42 19.59 14.70
CA THR A 407 -27.42 20.92 15.33
C THR A 407 -28.71 21.19 16.11
N SER A 408 -29.50 20.16 16.41
CA SER A 408 -30.83 20.30 17.02
C SER A 408 -30.82 20.56 18.53
N PHE A 409 -29.69 20.36 19.20
CA PHE A 409 -29.53 20.58 20.64
C PHE A 409 -28.32 21.46 20.95
N VAL A 410 -28.52 22.46 21.81
CA VAL A 410 -27.47 23.34 22.32
C VAL A 410 -26.46 22.55 23.15
N GLY A 411 -25.19 22.90 23.04
CA GLY A 411 -24.07 22.34 23.79
C GLY A 411 -23.05 21.63 22.90
N MET A 412 -22.09 20.98 23.56
CA MET A 412 -21.08 20.18 22.87
C MET A 412 -21.71 18.92 22.30
N GLN A 413 -21.56 18.73 20.99
CA GLN A 413 -21.96 17.54 20.27
C GLN A 413 -20.73 16.73 19.86
N SER A 414 -20.94 15.44 19.61
CA SER A 414 -19.88 14.56 19.13
C SER A 414 -20.44 13.49 18.20
N GLY A 415 -19.58 13.00 17.31
CA GLY A 415 -19.89 11.90 16.43
C GLY A 415 -18.62 11.19 15.97
N ILE A 416 -18.79 10.01 15.40
CA ILE A 416 -17.66 9.24 14.86
C ILE A 416 -17.95 8.90 13.41
N VAL A 417 -16.99 9.22 12.55
CA VAL A 417 -16.92 8.71 11.17
C VAL A 417 -16.08 7.44 11.20
N THR A 418 -16.67 6.30 10.84
CA THR A 418 -15.93 5.05 10.65
C THR A 418 -15.83 4.78 9.15
N ILE A 419 -14.61 4.63 8.64
CA ILE A 419 -14.31 4.25 7.27
C ILE A 419 -13.63 2.88 7.33
N SER A 420 -14.10 1.92 6.56
CA SER A 420 -13.56 0.57 6.53
C SER A 420 -13.52 0.04 5.11
N SER A 421 -12.61 -0.88 4.83
CA SER A 421 -12.56 -1.64 3.59
C SER A 421 -12.51 -3.13 3.88
N THR A 422 -13.07 -3.91 2.96
CA THR A 422 -13.00 -5.38 2.97
C THR A 422 -12.05 -5.94 1.92
N SER A 423 -11.45 -5.09 1.08
CA SER A 423 -10.51 -5.50 0.03
C SER A 423 -9.31 -6.26 0.62
N GLN A 424 -8.82 -7.24 -0.13
CA GLN A 424 -7.87 -8.22 0.36
C GLN A 424 -6.50 -7.57 0.47
N GLY A 425 -5.88 -7.62 1.65
CA GLY A 425 -4.57 -6.99 1.89
C GLY A 425 -4.56 -5.46 1.83
N VAL A 426 -5.73 -4.81 1.89
CA VAL A 426 -5.86 -3.36 1.79
C VAL A 426 -5.01 -2.62 2.83
N ALA A 427 -4.19 -1.68 2.36
CA ALA A 427 -3.45 -0.81 3.25
C ALA A 427 -4.38 0.27 3.82
N ASN A 428 -4.20 0.58 5.11
CA ASN A 428 -4.99 1.55 5.85
C ASN A 428 -6.50 1.25 5.87
N GLY A 429 -6.92 -0.01 5.70
CA GLY A 429 -8.32 -0.43 5.52
C GLY A 429 -9.30 -0.09 6.64
N PHE A 430 -8.90 0.62 7.68
CA PHE A 430 -9.77 1.03 8.78
C PHE A 430 -9.35 2.38 9.36
N ALA A 431 -10.32 3.29 9.51
CA ALA A 431 -10.15 4.56 10.19
C ALA A 431 -11.39 4.91 11.03
N GLN A 432 -11.15 5.44 12.23
CA GLN A 432 -12.18 6.03 13.08
C GLN A 432 -11.79 7.45 13.45
N ILE A 433 -12.63 8.40 13.07
CA ILE A 433 -12.36 9.83 13.24
C ILE A 433 -13.43 10.39 14.18
N PRO A 434 -13.07 10.65 15.46
CA PRO A 434 -13.96 11.35 16.37
C PRO A 434 -14.03 12.82 15.99
N LEU A 435 -15.25 13.33 15.90
CA LEU A 435 -15.55 14.74 15.66
C LEU A 435 -16.26 15.32 16.87
N ILE A 436 -15.96 16.58 17.15
CA ILE A 436 -16.58 17.36 18.22
C ILE A 436 -16.91 18.73 17.64
N TRP A 437 -18.10 19.23 17.91
CA TRP A 437 -18.52 20.59 17.55
C TRP A 437 -19.40 21.18 18.64
N GLU A 438 -19.44 22.51 18.71
CA GLU A 438 -20.36 23.22 19.59
C GLU A 438 -21.61 23.63 18.81
N VAL A 439 -22.78 23.42 19.41
CA VAL A 439 -24.03 24.03 18.95
C VAL A 439 -24.38 25.13 19.94
N ALA A 440 -24.25 26.38 19.50
CA ALA A 440 -24.63 27.52 20.30
C ALA A 440 -26.09 27.88 20.05
N SER A 441 -26.83 28.19 21.12
CA SER A 441 -28.07 28.93 20.95
C SER A 441 -27.73 30.30 20.38
N ALA A 442 -28.53 30.83 19.46
CA ALA A 442 -28.57 32.27 19.27
C ALA A 442 -28.84 32.88 20.66
N VAL A 443 -27.94 33.72 21.14
CA VAL A 443 -28.17 34.43 22.39
C VAL A 443 -29.22 35.48 22.03
N ILE A 444 -30.47 35.21 22.39
CA ILE A 444 -31.59 36.12 22.12
C ILE A 444 -31.19 37.49 22.68
N GLY A 445 -31.22 38.54 21.84
CA GLY A 445 -30.77 39.88 22.21
C GLY A 445 -29.29 40.21 21.93
N ASP A 446 -28.42 39.26 21.62
CA ASP A 446 -27.04 39.57 21.17
C ASP A 446 -27.04 40.00 19.70
N TYR A 447 -27.43 41.25 19.47
CA TYR A 447 -27.53 41.83 18.13
C TYR A 447 -26.18 42.16 17.49
N ASN A 448 -25.11 42.27 18.28
CA ASN A 448 -23.78 42.53 17.74
C ASN A 448 -22.96 41.24 17.50
N GLY A 449 -23.46 40.09 17.96
CA GLY A 449 -22.93 38.76 17.70
C GLY A 449 -21.63 38.45 18.45
N ASN A 450 -21.35 39.16 19.55
CA ASN A 450 -20.13 38.95 20.35
C ASN A 450 -20.27 37.87 21.43
N GLY A 451 -21.42 37.22 21.50
CA GLY A 451 -21.73 36.14 22.42
C GLY A 451 -22.27 36.59 23.78
N VAL A 452 -22.46 37.90 24.03
CA VAL A 452 -22.98 38.43 25.29
C VAL A 452 -24.09 39.44 25.04
N VAL A 453 -25.19 39.36 25.80
CA VAL A 453 -26.22 40.40 25.78
C VAL A 453 -25.76 41.55 26.67
N GLU A 454 -25.39 42.67 26.07
CA GLU A 454 -24.92 43.85 26.78
C GLU A 454 -25.39 45.15 26.10
N LEU A 455 -24.87 46.29 26.56
CA LEU A 455 -25.22 47.61 26.00
C LEU A 455 -24.70 47.80 24.56
N GLY A 456 -23.74 46.98 24.12
CA GLY A 456 -23.28 46.94 22.74
C GLY A 456 -24.39 46.55 21.76
N ASP A 457 -25.25 45.60 22.13
CA ASP A 457 -26.38 45.15 21.31
C ASP A 457 -27.46 46.21 21.17
N TYR A 458 -27.68 46.99 22.24
CA TYR A 458 -28.57 48.15 22.19
C TYR A 458 -28.08 49.21 21.21
N ALA A 459 -26.76 49.36 21.04
CA ALA A 459 -26.21 50.26 20.02
C ALA A 459 -26.52 49.73 18.61
N THR A 460 -26.37 48.42 18.39
CA THR A 460 -26.73 47.77 17.12
C THR A 460 -28.22 47.89 16.80
N TRP A 461 -29.10 47.60 17.75
CA TRP A 461 -30.54 47.79 17.60
C TRP A 461 -30.89 49.25 17.27
N LYS A 462 -30.35 50.22 18.01
CA LYS A 462 -30.60 51.64 17.74
C LYS A 462 -30.15 52.06 16.33
N SER A 463 -29.03 51.52 15.85
CA SER A 463 -28.55 51.84 14.50
C SER A 463 -29.39 51.21 13.39
N ALA A 464 -30.01 50.06 13.68
CA ALA A 464 -30.88 49.36 12.74
C ALA A 464 -32.38 49.70 12.91
N PHE A 465 -32.77 50.50 13.91
CA PHE A 465 -34.17 50.79 14.21
C PHE A 465 -34.93 51.37 13.00
N GLY A 466 -36.04 50.73 12.65
CA GLY A 466 -36.87 51.02 11.48
C GLY A 466 -36.38 50.38 10.16
N SER A 467 -35.29 49.62 10.20
CA SER A 467 -34.76 48.91 9.04
C SER A 467 -35.64 47.70 8.67
N THR A 468 -35.84 47.52 7.38
CA THR A 468 -36.44 46.32 6.76
C THR A 468 -35.44 45.61 5.84
N MET A 469 -34.17 46.03 5.89
CA MET A 469 -33.10 45.55 5.00
C MET A 469 -31.91 45.01 5.79
N ASP A 470 -31.43 45.77 6.78
CA ASP A 470 -30.52 45.30 7.83
C ASP A 470 -31.34 44.76 9.00
N LEU A 471 -31.39 43.44 9.14
CA LEU A 471 -32.18 42.71 10.13
C LEU A 471 -31.31 42.08 11.23
N ALA A 472 -30.07 42.56 11.41
CA ALA A 472 -29.18 42.03 12.45
C ALA A 472 -29.75 42.16 13.87
N ALA A 473 -30.67 43.10 14.08
CA ALA A 473 -31.36 43.32 15.35
C ALA A 473 -32.86 42.95 15.34
N ASP A 474 -33.32 42.17 14.36
CA ASP A 474 -34.68 41.62 14.28
C ASP A 474 -34.79 40.37 15.17
N GLY A 475 -34.92 40.61 16.48
CA GLY A 475 -34.91 39.57 17.50
C GLY A 475 -36.21 38.77 17.61
N ASN A 476 -37.33 39.28 17.10
CA ASN A 476 -38.59 38.53 17.00
C ASN A 476 -38.80 37.88 15.61
N SER A 477 -37.92 38.19 14.64
CA SER A 477 -37.90 37.68 13.27
C SER A 477 -39.16 38.00 12.47
N ASP A 478 -39.77 39.16 12.67
CA ASP A 478 -40.96 39.61 11.94
C ASP A 478 -40.65 40.40 10.65
N GLY A 479 -39.36 40.62 10.37
CA GLY A 479 -38.87 41.27 9.16
C GLY A 479 -38.71 42.80 9.27
N VAL A 480 -38.87 43.39 10.46
CA VAL A 480 -38.57 44.80 10.73
C VAL A 480 -37.88 44.96 12.08
N VAL A 481 -36.82 45.76 12.15
CA VAL A 481 -36.19 46.09 13.44
C VAL A 481 -36.99 47.18 14.13
N ASP A 482 -37.76 46.86 15.16
CA ASP A 482 -38.62 47.82 15.86
C ASP A 482 -38.61 47.69 17.40
N ALA A 483 -39.60 48.27 18.07
CA ALA A 483 -39.67 48.29 19.53
C ALA A 483 -39.97 46.91 20.16
N ALA A 484 -40.52 45.96 19.38
CA ALA A 484 -40.70 44.59 19.80
C ALA A 484 -39.34 43.91 20.01
N ASP A 485 -38.37 44.14 19.12
CA ASP A 485 -37.01 43.62 19.25
C ASP A 485 -36.28 44.20 20.45
N PHE A 486 -36.45 45.49 20.73
CA PHE A 486 -35.91 46.07 21.97
C PHE A 486 -36.39 45.32 23.22
N SER A 487 -37.65 44.87 23.21
CA SER A 487 -38.20 44.10 24.33
C SER A 487 -37.52 42.73 24.43
N VAL A 488 -37.22 42.09 23.28
CA VAL A 488 -36.43 40.85 23.20
C VAL A 488 -35.04 41.03 23.80
N TRP A 489 -34.28 42.06 23.40
CA TRP A 489 -32.97 42.36 24.00
C TRP A 489 -33.03 42.67 25.49
N ARG A 490 -33.95 43.55 25.89
CA ARG A 490 -34.11 43.96 27.29
C ARG A 490 -34.40 42.77 28.20
N ASP A 491 -35.29 41.89 27.76
CA ASP A 491 -35.71 40.74 28.55
C ASP A 491 -34.58 39.70 28.64
N ALA A 492 -33.78 39.56 27.57
CA ALA A 492 -32.59 38.73 27.58
C ALA A 492 -31.44 39.29 28.45
N LEU A 493 -31.21 40.60 28.42
CA LEU A 493 -30.25 41.28 29.30
C LEU A 493 -30.61 41.07 30.79
N ALA A 494 -31.90 41.08 31.11
CA ALA A 494 -32.40 40.78 32.46
C ALA A 494 -32.23 39.31 32.86
N GLY A 495 -32.34 38.37 31.90
CA GLY A 495 -32.16 36.93 32.11
C GLY A 495 -30.71 36.48 32.32
N GLY A 496 -29.73 37.15 31.69
CA GLY A 496 -28.29 36.84 31.82
C GLY A 496 -27.66 37.16 33.18
N SER A 497 -28.40 37.86 34.06
CA SER A 497 -27.92 38.26 35.39
C SER A 497 -28.15 37.22 36.50
N ALA A 498 -28.63 36.01 36.18
CA ALA A 498 -29.07 35.02 37.17
C ALA A 498 -28.08 33.87 37.47
N THR A 499 -26.93 33.76 36.80
CA THR A 499 -25.92 32.72 37.09
C THR A 499 -24.65 33.29 37.73
N GLY A 500 -24.53 33.11 39.06
CA GLY A 500 -23.23 32.93 39.72
C GLY A 500 -22.52 34.16 40.29
N VAL A 501 -23.08 34.82 41.31
CA VAL A 501 -22.25 35.32 42.41
C VAL A 501 -22.28 34.26 43.51
N ALA A 502 -21.33 33.32 43.46
CA ALA A 502 -21.03 32.50 44.61
C ALA A 502 -20.69 33.45 45.77
N GLY A 503 -21.50 33.42 46.82
CA GLY A 503 -21.24 34.19 48.03
C GLY A 503 -19.83 33.88 48.53
N ALA A 504 -18.97 34.89 48.50
CA ALA A 504 -17.70 34.84 49.21
C ALA A 504 -18.02 34.55 50.68
N SER A 505 -17.63 33.36 51.15
CA SER A 505 -17.69 33.03 52.58
C SER A 505 -16.79 34.02 53.32
N VAL A 506 -17.42 34.91 54.08
CA VAL A 506 -16.80 35.76 55.08
C VAL A 506 -16.12 34.85 56.11
N PRO A 507 -14.82 35.01 56.42
CA PRO A 507 -14.21 34.27 57.52
C PRO A 507 -14.78 34.77 58.85
N GLU A 508 -15.48 33.91 59.59
CA GLU A 508 -15.88 34.23 60.95
C GLU A 508 -14.73 33.94 61.95
N PRO A 509 -14.57 34.77 62.99
CA PRO A 509 -13.52 34.60 63.99
C PRO A 509 -13.79 33.38 64.89
N SER A 510 -12.70 32.67 65.16
CA SER A 510 -12.60 31.47 65.98
C SER A 510 -13.32 31.54 67.33
N CYS A 511 -14.23 30.59 67.57
CA CYS A 511 -14.66 30.20 68.90
C CYS A 511 -14.64 28.66 69.00
N LEU A 512 -14.07 28.18 70.13
CA LEU A 512 -13.83 26.79 70.54
C LEU A 512 -12.50 26.22 69.99
N LEU A 513 -11.49 25.83 70.77
CA LEU A 513 -11.27 25.71 72.22
C LEU A 513 -9.76 25.38 72.32
N LEU A 514 -8.87 26.09 73.02
CA LEU A 514 -8.84 26.25 74.48
C LEU A 514 -9.17 24.94 75.22
N GLY A 515 -8.44 23.88 74.90
CA GLY A 515 -8.58 22.61 75.60
C GLY A 515 -7.58 21.55 75.19
N LEU A 516 -6.28 21.85 75.21
CA LEU A 516 -5.19 20.86 75.23
C LEU A 516 -3.87 21.59 75.49
N ILE A 517 -3.54 21.79 76.77
CA ILE A 517 -2.20 21.81 77.41
C ILE A 517 -2.50 22.14 78.88
N VAL A 518 -2.68 21.11 79.71
CA VAL A 518 -2.03 20.91 81.02
C VAL A 518 -2.40 19.49 81.43
N GLY A 519 -1.40 18.62 81.46
CA GLY A 519 -1.54 17.22 81.86
C GLY A 519 -0.28 16.40 81.56
N SER A 520 0.89 17.04 81.64
CA SER A 520 2.16 16.35 81.72
C SER A 520 2.32 15.73 83.11
N LEU A 521 2.96 14.55 83.14
CA LEU A 521 3.59 13.83 84.28
C LEU A 521 2.82 12.61 84.82
N ALA A 522 3.15 11.45 84.24
CA ALA A 522 3.73 10.30 84.95
C ALA A 522 4.23 9.30 83.88
N THR A 523 5.54 9.20 83.55
CA THR A 523 6.55 8.33 84.20
C THR A 523 5.97 7.00 84.68
N SER A 524 6.50 5.81 84.46
CA SER A 524 7.69 5.25 83.81
C SER A 524 7.62 3.73 84.11
N TRP A 525 8.45 2.93 83.44
CA TRP A 525 8.71 1.47 83.65
C TRP A 525 7.84 0.55 82.77
N GLY A 526 8.34 -0.42 82.02
CA GLY A 526 9.69 -1.01 81.93
C GLY A 526 9.71 -2.48 82.37
N ARG A 527 9.63 -3.41 81.38
CA ARG A 527 9.92 -4.87 81.43
C ARG A 527 8.94 -5.70 82.32
N THR A 528 8.53 -6.92 82.00
CA THR A 528 9.25 -8.16 81.59
C THR A 528 8.28 -9.22 81.01
N CYS A 529 8.85 -10.21 80.31
CA CYS A 529 8.30 -11.51 79.91
C CYS A 529 7.59 -12.32 81.02
N VAL A 530 6.70 -13.26 80.66
CA VAL A 530 6.83 -14.74 80.74
C VAL A 530 5.47 -15.45 80.54
N CYS A 531 5.57 -16.61 79.88
CA CYS A 531 4.65 -17.70 79.49
C CYS A 531 3.39 -18.03 80.32
N CYS A 532 2.37 -18.56 79.63
CA CYS A 532 2.02 -19.98 79.60
C CYS A 532 1.48 -20.37 78.22
#